data_AF-A0A8J4XNT0-F1
#
_entry.id   AF-A0A8J4XNT0-F1
#
_cell.length_a   1.000
_cell.length_b   1.000
_cell.length_c   1.000
_cell.angle_alpha   90.00
_cell.angle_beta   90.00
_cell.angle_gamma   90.00
#
_symmetry.space_group_name_H-M   'P 1'
#
loop_
_entity.id
_entity.type
_entity.pdbx_description
1 polymer ?
#
loop_
_entity_poly.entity_id
_entity_poly.type
_entity_poly.pdbx_seq_one_letter_code
_entity_poly.pdbx_strand_id
1 'polypeptide(L)'
;MVDAPTSYHVVEGGSRKGGDLLTDSLGFQCVKKRVTSVSTSWICSVRTKKNRCFASVSQQGNTFTRGPKEHNHGGNPGAQLRAQAISLVKAAAREDIYKSSGKIVTNALLTLATDEVQLPKVSNLQRTANRAQQLRPKHPTDLEFEIAAAHIPSDFLQRDIHHEGHRHLIFASPLQLSFLSKSKIWFIDGTF
;
A
#
# COMPACT_ATOMS: atom_id res chain seq x y z
N MET A 1 -28.01 -6.02 30.83
CA MET A 1 -27.57 -6.07 29.42
C MET A 1 -26.36 -6.96 29.37
N VAL A 2 -26.42 -8.08 28.66
CA VAL A 2 -25.32 -9.06 28.58
C VAL A 2 -24.29 -8.47 27.62
N ASP A 3 -23.12 -8.08 28.12
CA ASP A 3 -22.01 -7.59 27.30
C ASP A 3 -21.67 -8.65 26.25
N ALA A 4 -21.80 -8.29 24.97
CA ALA A 4 -21.40 -9.18 23.89
C ALA A 4 -19.91 -9.53 24.03
N PRO A 5 -19.50 -10.79 23.80
CA PRO A 5 -18.09 -11.16 23.90
C PRO A 5 -17.26 -10.31 22.93
N THR A 6 -16.23 -9.65 23.44
CA THR A 6 -15.30 -8.88 22.61
C THR A 6 -14.52 -9.84 21.71
N SER A 7 -14.65 -9.70 20.39
CA SER A 7 -13.81 -10.41 19.43
C SER A 7 -12.51 -9.65 19.17
N TYR A 8 -11.45 -10.38 18.85
CA TYR A 8 -10.13 -9.84 18.57
C TYR A 8 -9.64 -10.33 17.22
N HIS A 9 -9.00 -9.44 16.48
CA HIS A 9 -8.44 -9.72 15.16
C HIS A 9 -7.04 -9.14 15.05
N VAL A 10 -6.07 -9.98 14.72
CA VAL A 10 -4.71 -9.52 14.40
C VAL A 10 -4.65 -9.22 12.90
N VAL A 11 -4.34 -7.98 12.56
CA VAL A 11 -4.10 -7.54 11.18
C VAL A 11 -2.61 -7.41 10.96
N GLU A 12 -2.04 -8.39 10.28
CA GLU A 12 -0.62 -8.39 9.91
C GLU A 12 -0.28 -7.18 9.04
N GLY A 13 0.81 -6.49 9.35
CA GLY A 13 1.21 -5.27 8.61
C GLY A 13 0.24 -4.07 8.71
N GLY A 14 -0.85 -4.18 9.48
CA GLY A 14 -1.93 -3.19 9.55
C GLY A 14 -1.58 -1.89 10.29
N SER A 15 -0.47 -1.85 11.05
CA SER A 15 -0.05 -0.62 11.72
C SER A 15 0.54 0.41 10.75
N ARG A 16 0.63 1.68 11.14
CA ARG A 16 1.21 2.75 10.30
C ARG A 16 2.62 2.42 9.79
N LYS A 17 3.47 1.81 10.62
CA LYS A 17 4.86 1.44 10.29
C LYS A 17 5.02 0.02 9.71
N GLY A 18 3.92 -0.71 9.49
CA GLY A 18 3.96 -2.03 8.86
C GLY A 18 4.25 -3.20 9.81
N GLY A 19 4.21 -2.99 11.12
CA GLY A 19 4.05 -4.09 12.08
C GLY A 19 2.57 -4.46 12.27
N ASP A 20 2.30 -5.53 13.00
CA ASP A 20 0.94 -6.00 13.18
C ASP A 20 0.15 -5.15 14.16
N LEU A 21 -1.16 -5.19 13.98
CA LEU A 21 -2.12 -4.41 14.75
C LEU A 21 -3.23 -5.32 15.24
N LEU A 22 -3.49 -5.31 16.54
CA LEU A 22 -4.65 -5.97 17.12
C LEU A 22 -5.83 -5.00 17.10
N THR A 23 -6.96 -5.43 16.57
CA THR A 23 -8.25 -4.71 16.60
C THR A 23 -9.27 -5.53 17.37
N ASP A 24 -10.18 -4.86 18.08
CA ASP A 24 -11.29 -5.53 18.75
C ASP A 24 -12.66 -5.08 18.20
N SER A 25 -13.73 -5.82 18.53
CA SER A 25 -15.09 -5.51 18.08
C SER A 25 -15.64 -4.17 18.58
N LEU A 26 -15.03 -3.58 19.62
CA LEU A 26 -15.38 -2.25 20.11
C LEU A 26 -14.66 -1.13 19.34
N GLY A 27 -13.81 -1.49 18.38
CA GLY A 27 -13.07 -0.55 17.54
C GLY A 27 -11.78 -0.03 18.17
N PHE A 28 -11.27 -0.67 19.21
CA PHE A 28 -9.97 -0.33 19.79
C PHE A 28 -8.82 -0.94 19.00
N GLN A 29 -7.68 -0.26 19.02
CA GLN A 29 -6.47 -0.68 18.32
C GLN A 29 -5.31 -0.80 19.31
N CYS A 30 -4.63 -1.93 19.28
CA CYS A 30 -3.45 -2.20 20.09
C CYS A 30 -2.25 -2.57 19.21
N VAL A 31 -1.08 -2.07 19.58
CA VAL A 31 0.21 -2.38 18.95
C VAL A 31 0.98 -3.38 19.81
N LYS A 32 1.84 -4.20 19.18
CA LYS A 32 2.72 -5.11 19.92
C LYS A 32 3.63 -4.32 20.87
N LYS A 33 3.66 -4.73 22.14
CA LYS A 33 4.58 -4.22 23.16
C LYS A 33 5.75 -5.17 23.36
N ARG A 34 5.47 -6.45 23.54
CA ARG A 34 6.46 -7.49 23.85
C ARG A 34 5.98 -8.82 23.29
N VAL A 35 6.90 -9.58 22.73
CA VAL A 35 6.68 -10.96 22.28
C VAL A 35 7.59 -11.86 23.11
N THR A 36 7.05 -12.97 23.58
CA THR A 36 7.78 -14.09 24.21
C THR A 36 7.48 -15.37 23.44
N SER A 37 8.15 -16.47 23.78
CA SER A 37 7.86 -17.78 23.19
C SER A 37 6.42 -18.25 23.41
N VAL A 38 5.76 -17.77 24.47
CA VAL A 38 4.43 -18.25 24.90
C VAL A 38 3.34 -17.20 24.70
N SER A 39 3.69 -15.91 24.68
CA SER A 39 2.69 -14.85 24.72
C SER A 39 3.10 -13.59 23.96
N THR A 40 2.11 -12.89 23.43
CA THR A 40 2.27 -11.53 22.90
C THR A 40 1.47 -10.56 23.76
N SER A 41 2.15 -9.53 24.27
CA SER A 41 1.51 -8.41 24.97
C SER A 41 1.26 -7.28 23.99
N TRP A 42 0.02 -6.81 23.96
CA TRP A 42 -0.48 -5.71 23.16
C TRP A 42 -0.85 -4.53 24.06
N ILE A 43 -0.59 -3.31 23.60
CA ILE A 43 -0.98 -2.07 24.30
C ILE A 43 -1.75 -1.16 23.36
N CYS A 44 -2.67 -0.39 23.91
CA CYS A 44 -3.42 0.58 23.13
C CYS A 44 -2.49 1.52 22.32
N SER A 45 -2.90 1.81 21.09
CA SER A 45 -2.17 2.68 20.15
C SER A 45 -2.23 4.16 20.53
N VAL A 46 -3.23 4.59 21.32
CA VAL A 46 -3.39 5.98 21.80
C VAL A 46 -2.37 6.28 22.90
N ARG A 47 -1.25 6.89 22.51
CA ARG A 47 -0.09 7.11 23.39
C ARG A 47 0.43 8.55 23.36
N THR A 48 -0.45 9.52 23.15
CA THR A 48 -0.05 10.94 23.16
C THR A 48 0.37 11.38 24.57
N LYS A 49 1.22 12.41 24.69
CA LYS A 49 1.66 12.93 26.00
C LYS A 49 0.49 13.40 26.87
N LYS A 50 -0.54 13.98 26.27
CA LYS A 50 -1.72 14.54 26.96
C LYS A 50 -2.78 13.50 27.29
N ASN A 51 -2.98 12.52 26.42
CA ASN A 51 -3.94 11.44 26.62
C ASN A 51 -3.30 10.11 26.24
N ARG A 52 -2.69 9.45 27.23
CA ARG A 52 -2.10 8.13 27.08
C ARG A 52 -3.04 7.09 27.65
N CYS A 53 -3.43 6.14 26.81
CA CYS A 53 -4.19 4.99 27.22
C CYS A 53 -3.25 3.88 27.72
N PHE A 54 -3.63 3.24 28.83
CA PHE A 54 -2.89 2.14 29.45
C PHE A 54 -3.56 0.77 29.27
N ALA A 55 -4.68 0.72 28.54
CA ALA A 55 -5.33 -0.53 28.20
C ALA A 55 -4.37 -1.46 27.45
N SER A 56 -4.45 -2.74 27.78
CA SER A 56 -3.58 -3.77 27.25
C SER A 56 -4.33 -5.07 27.04
N VAL A 57 -3.84 -5.90 26.13
CA VAL A 57 -4.36 -7.24 25.87
C VAL A 57 -3.20 -8.22 25.89
N SER A 58 -3.37 -9.35 26.57
CA SER A 58 -2.45 -10.47 26.51
C SER A 58 -2.97 -11.50 25.51
N GLN A 59 -2.12 -12.00 24.65
CA GLN A 59 -2.43 -13.07 23.71
C GLN A 59 -1.56 -14.29 24.01
N GLN A 60 -2.18 -15.45 24.18
CA GLN A 60 -1.52 -16.75 24.28
C GLN A 60 -2.19 -17.69 23.27
N GLY A 61 -1.48 -18.03 22.18
CA GLY A 61 -2.09 -18.70 21.03
C GLY A 61 -3.27 -17.89 20.47
N ASN A 62 -4.46 -18.51 20.50
CA ASN A 62 -5.72 -17.91 20.03
C ASN A 62 -6.56 -17.28 21.16
N THR A 63 -6.07 -17.33 22.40
CA THR A 63 -6.78 -16.77 23.56
C THR A 63 -6.31 -15.34 23.82
N PHE A 64 -7.28 -14.43 23.95
CA PHE A 64 -7.05 -13.02 24.24
C PHE A 64 -7.66 -12.67 25.60
N THR A 65 -6.86 -12.02 26.44
CA THR A 65 -7.28 -11.61 27.78
C THR A 65 -7.06 -10.11 27.95
N ARG A 66 -8.14 -9.37 28.25
CA ARG A 66 -8.02 -7.94 28.58
C ARG A 66 -7.26 -7.76 29.88
N GLY A 67 -6.38 -6.77 29.88
CA GLY A 67 -5.72 -6.32 31.10
C GLY A 67 -6.67 -5.55 32.02
N PRO A 68 -6.20 -5.19 33.23
CA PRO A 68 -7.03 -4.60 34.28
C PRO A 68 -7.41 -3.12 34.04
N LYS A 69 -6.87 -2.48 33.00
CA LYS A 69 -7.12 -1.07 32.70
C LYS A 69 -8.04 -0.95 31.50
N GLU A 70 -9.14 -0.22 31.69
CA GLU A 70 -10.06 0.13 30.62
C GLU A 70 -9.48 1.21 29.69
N HIS A 71 -10.07 1.34 28.51
CA HIS A 71 -9.75 2.43 27.59
C HIS A 71 -10.28 3.76 28.14
N ASN A 72 -9.50 4.82 27.98
CA ASN A 72 -9.87 6.18 28.39
C ASN A 72 -10.27 7.08 27.21
N HIS A 73 -10.70 6.46 26.10
CA HIS A 73 -11.13 7.13 24.88
C HIS A 73 -12.16 6.26 24.16
N GLY A 74 -12.92 6.86 23.23
CA GLY A 74 -13.87 6.12 22.39
C GLY A 74 -13.17 5.18 21.41
N GLY A 75 -13.85 4.07 21.09
CA GLY A 75 -13.46 3.15 20.02
C GLY A 75 -13.80 3.70 18.63
N ASN A 76 -13.18 3.14 17.60
CA ASN A 76 -13.43 3.49 16.21
C ASN A 76 -13.96 2.27 15.46
N PRO A 77 -15.28 2.18 15.18
CA PRO A 77 -15.89 0.98 14.60
C PRO A 77 -15.21 0.47 13.31
N GLY A 78 -14.73 1.38 12.45
CA GLY A 78 -14.01 1.02 11.22
C GLY A 78 -12.51 0.70 11.41
N ALA A 79 -12.02 0.56 12.65
CA ALA A 79 -10.60 0.35 12.92
C ALA A 79 -10.03 -0.90 12.23
N GLN A 80 -10.77 -2.01 12.25
CA GLN A 80 -10.37 -3.26 11.61
C GLN A 80 -10.30 -3.12 10.10
N LEU A 81 -11.39 -2.63 9.48
CA LEU A 81 -11.46 -2.47 8.03
C LEU A 81 -10.35 -1.54 7.51
N ARG A 82 -10.10 -0.43 8.21
CA ARG A 82 -9.00 0.49 7.86
C ARG A 82 -7.63 -0.19 7.93
N ALA A 83 -7.40 -0.99 8.95
CA ALA A 83 -6.13 -1.71 9.11
C ALA A 83 -5.94 -2.75 8.00
N GLN A 84 -7.01 -3.48 7.65
CA GLN A 84 -6.99 -4.46 6.55
C GLN A 84 -6.73 -3.79 5.21
N ALA A 85 -7.40 -2.67 4.90
CA ALA A 85 -7.17 -1.90 3.69
C ALA A 85 -5.71 -1.43 3.58
N ILE A 86 -5.16 -0.90 4.68
CA ILE A 86 -3.75 -0.47 4.72
C ILE A 86 -2.81 -1.66 4.51
N SER A 87 -3.09 -2.82 5.12
CA SER A 87 -2.28 -4.02 4.98
C SER A 87 -2.25 -4.51 3.54
N LEU A 88 -3.41 -4.68 2.91
CA LEU A 88 -3.52 -5.13 1.52
C LEU A 88 -2.82 -4.17 0.56
N VAL A 89 -3.01 -2.87 0.73
CA VAL A 89 -2.33 -1.86 -0.09
C VAL A 89 -0.81 -1.97 0.04
N LYS A 90 -0.28 -2.18 1.25
CA LYS A 90 1.16 -2.35 1.45
C LYS A 90 1.69 -3.64 0.87
N ALA A 91 0.96 -4.74 1.00
CA ALA A 91 1.35 -6.04 0.45
C ALA A 91 1.44 -5.95 -1.08
N ALA A 92 0.37 -5.49 -1.73
CA ALA A 92 0.33 -5.33 -3.19
C ALA A 92 1.37 -4.31 -3.71
N ALA A 93 1.63 -3.23 -2.96
CA ALA A 93 2.65 -2.26 -3.32
C ALA A 93 4.10 -2.80 -3.21
N ARG A 94 4.35 -3.79 -2.35
CA ARG A 94 5.66 -4.44 -2.22
C ARG A 94 5.87 -5.52 -3.26
N GLU A 95 4.80 -6.19 -3.67
CA GLU A 95 4.81 -7.21 -4.72
C GLU A 95 5.11 -6.60 -6.10
N ASP A 96 4.49 -5.47 -6.42
CA ASP A 96 4.70 -4.77 -7.68
C ASP A 96 5.03 -3.28 -7.42
N ILE A 97 6.33 -3.00 -7.39
CA ILE A 97 6.87 -1.65 -7.12
C ILE A 97 6.60 -0.65 -8.25
N TYR A 98 6.23 -1.12 -9.45
CA TYR A 98 6.01 -0.29 -10.63
C TYR A 98 4.54 -0.01 -10.92
N LYS A 99 3.63 -0.83 -10.39
CA LYS A 99 2.19 -0.62 -10.51
C LYS A 99 1.77 0.73 -9.96
N SER A 100 0.85 1.40 -10.66
CA SER A 100 0.33 2.68 -10.22
C SER A 100 -0.40 2.54 -8.89
N SER A 101 -0.20 3.51 -7.98
CA SER A 101 -0.86 3.50 -6.67
C SER A 101 -2.39 3.55 -6.78
N GLY A 102 -2.94 4.21 -7.81
CA GLY A 102 -4.36 4.15 -8.11
C GLY A 102 -4.85 2.72 -8.34
N LYS A 103 -4.18 1.97 -9.22
CA LYS A 103 -4.56 0.59 -9.52
C LYS A 103 -4.36 -0.35 -8.32
N ILE A 104 -3.29 -0.16 -7.55
CA ILE A 104 -3.08 -0.89 -6.29
C ILE A 104 -4.25 -0.69 -5.34
N VAL A 105 -4.66 0.56 -5.11
CA VAL A 105 -5.75 0.87 -4.18
C VAL A 105 -7.08 0.33 -4.69
N THR A 106 -7.39 0.50 -5.98
CA THR A 106 -8.61 -0.08 -6.57
C THR A 106 -8.66 -1.58 -6.36
N ASN A 107 -7.58 -2.30 -6.68
CA ASN A 107 -7.54 -3.76 -6.52
C ASN A 107 -7.68 -4.17 -5.05
N ALA A 108 -6.95 -3.50 -4.14
CA ALA A 108 -7.02 -3.80 -2.71
C ALA A 108 -8.42 -3.57 -2.12
N LEU A 109 -9.12 -2.51 -2.55
CA LEU A 109 -10.49 -2.25 -2.13
C LEU A 109 -11.49 -3.26 -2.71
N LEU A 110 -11.30 -3.67 -3.97
CA LEU A 110 -12.10 -4.75 -4.57
C LEU A 110 -11.93 -6.08 -3.82
N THR A 111 -10.70 -6.41 -3.38
CA THR A 111 -10.44 -7.60 -2.57
C THR A 111 -11.15 -7.59 -1.23
N LEU A 112 -11.33 -6.41 -0.62
CA LEU A 112 -12.09 -6.28 0.63
C LEU A 112 -13.60 -6.48 0.42
N ALA A 113 -14.11 -6.34 -0.81
CA ALA A 113 -15.50 -6.57 -1.19
C ALA A 113 -16.51 -5.97 -0.19
N THR A 114 -16.26 -4.73 0.23
CA THR A 114 -17.02 -4.06 1.30
C THR A 114 -17.70 -2.80 0.79
N ASP A 115 -19.00 -2.69 1.08
CA ASP A 115 -19.79 -1.47 0.86
C ASP A 115 -19.71 -0.52 2.07
N GLU A 116 -18.82 -0.79 3.03
CA GLU A 116 -18.75 -0.02 4.26
C GLU A 116 -18.22 1.40 4.06
N VAL A 117 -18.99 2.36 4.59
CA VAL A 117 -18.74 3.81 4.50
C VAL A 117 -17.48 4.25 5.29
N GLN A 118 -16.86 3.37 6.08
CA GLN A 118 -15.76 3.73 7.01
C GLN A 118 -14.34 3.54 6.46
N LEU A 119 -14.19 3.35 5.15
CA LEU A 119 -12.89 3.20 4.49
C LEU A 119 -12.02 4.48 4.61
N PRO A 120 -10.68 4.33 4.66
CA PRO A 120 -9.80 5.48 4.54
C PRO A 120 -9.99 6.19 3.19
N LYS A 121 -9.79 7.51 3.16
CA LYS A 121 -9.78 8.26 1.89
C LYS A 121 -8.82 7.61 0.88
N VAL A 122 -9.27 7.44 -0.36
CA VAL A 122 -8.50 6.85 -1.46
C VAL A 122 -7.12 7.52 -1.61
N SER A 123 -7.06 8.86 -1.51
CA SER A 123 -5.80 9.61 -1.56
C SER A 123 -4.82 9.28 -0.42
N ASN A 124 -5.31 8.93 0.77
CA ASN A 124 -4.46 8.46 1.87
C ASN A 124 -3.89 7.07 1.58
N LEU A 125 -4.69 6.19 0.98
CA LEU A 125 -4.25 4.85 0.57
C LEU A 125 -3.23 4.92 -0.57
N GLN A 126 -3.43 5.79 -1.56
CA GLN A 126 -2.46 6.02 -2.63
C GLN A 126 -1.12 6.52 -2.08
N ARG A 127 -1.15 7.46 -1.13
CA ARG A 127 0.06 7.89 -0.41
C ARG A 127 0.72 6.76 0.38
N THR A 128 -0.06 5.81 0.89
CA THR A 128 0.47 4.65 1.59
C THR A 128 1.17 3.69 0.63
N ALA A 129 0.56 3.43 -0.53
CA ALA A 129 1.17 2.65 -1.62
C ALA A 129 2.49 3.27 -2.08
N ASN A 130 2.50 4.58 -2.40
CA ASN A 130 3.72 5.28 -2.84
C ASN A 130 4.83 5.20 -1.78
N ARG A 131 4.51 5.28 -0.48
CA ARG A 131 5.51 5.10 0.59
C ARG A 131 6.03 3.67 0.68
N ALA A 132 5.19 2.67 0.41
CA ALA A 132 5.62 1.27 0.38
C ALA A 132 6.51 0.98 -0.85
N GLN A 133 6.30 1.70 -1.96
CA GLN A 133 7.10 1.63 -3.19
C GLN A 133 8.36 2.51 -3.16
N GLN A 134 8.89 2.91 -1.99
CA GLN A 134 10.07 3.76 -1.90
C GLN A 134 11.35 3.14 -2.49
N LEU A 135 11.38 1.82 -2.69
CA LEU A 135 12.45 1.12 -3.40
C LEU A 135 12.39 1.31 -4.93
N ARG A 136 11.32 1.94 -5.45
CA ARG A 136 11.23 2.28 -6.86
C ARG A 136 12.40 3.21 -7.23
N PRO A 137 13.14 2.91 -8.32
CA PRO A 137 14.14 3.81 -8.84
C PRO A 137 13.57 5.21 -9.03
N LYS A 138 14.39 6.24 -8.81
CA LYS A 138 13.99 7.60 -9.14
C LYS A 138 13.68 7.66 -10.63
N HIS A 139 12.67 8.45 -10.98
CA HIS A 139 12.42 8.74 -12.38
C HIS A 139 13.67 9.40 -12.97
N PRO A 140 14.10 8.96 -14.17
CA PRO A 140 15.22 9.59 -14.83
C PRO A 140 14.90 11.06 -15.11
N THR A 141 15.89 11.92 -14.91
CA THR A 141 15.79 13.37 -15.12
C THR A 141 16.28 13.82 -16.49
N ASP A 142 16.98 12.94 -17.18
CA ASP A 142 17.53 13.10 -18.52
C ASP A 142 17.29 11.82 -19.33
N LEU A 143 17.80 11.80 -20.56
CA LEU A 143 17.71 10.63 -21.42
C LEU A 143 18.82 9.61 -21.15
N GLU A 144 19.76 9.86 -20.23
CA GLU A 144 20.92 9.01 -19.95
C GLU A 144 20.62 7.96 -18.87
N PHE A 145 19.62 7.10 -19.13
CA PHE A 145 19.20 6.03 -18.22
C PHE A 145 19.26 4.63 -18.83
N GLU A 146 19.44 3.62 -18.00
CA GLU A 146 19.40 2.23 -18.47
C GLU A 146 17.97 1.79 -18.81
N ILE A 147 17.80 1.22 -20.00
CA ILE A 147 16.53 0.65 -20.42
C ILE A 147 16.43 -0.79 -19.90
N ALA A 148 15.44 -1.04 -19.06
CA ALA A 148 15.09 -2.39 -18.64
C ALA A 148 14.32 -3.12 -19.76
N ALA A 149 15.05 -3.69 -20.72
CA ALA A 149 14.48 -4.35 -21.91
C ALA A 149 13.45 -5.45 -21.58
N ALA A 150 13.56 -6.09 -20.40
CA ALA A 150 12.61 -7.08 -19.92
C ALA A 150 11.17 -6.55 -19.72
N HIS A 151 11.00 -5.23 -19.61
CA HIS A 151 9.69 -4.60 -19.44
C HIS A 151 9.13 -3.99 -20.73
N ILE A 152 9.84 -4.13 -21.85
CA ILE A 152 9.45 -3.59 -23.14
C ILE A 152 9.15 -4.77 -24.07
N PRO A 153 8.02 -4.76 -24.81
CA PRO A 153 7.78 -5.77 -25.83
C PRO A 153 8.94 -5.82 -26.83
N SER A 154 9.36 -7.02 -27.21
CA SER A 154 10.58 -7.24 -28.01
C SER A 154 10.57 -6.51 -29.37
N ASP A 155 9.38 -6.18 -29.88
CA ASP A 155 9.14 -5.53 -31.17
C ASP A 155 8.75 -4.05 -31.03
N PHE A 156 8.89 -3.45 -29.85
CA PHE A 156 8.45 -2.07 -29.60
C PHE A 156 9.59 -1.04 -29.55
N LEU A 157 10.70 -1.34 -28.88
CA LEU A 157 11.90 -0.50 -28.96
C LEU A 157 12.60 -0.78 -30.29
N GLN A 158 12.52 0.17 -31.22
CA GLN A 158 13.08 0.04 -32.56
C GLN A 158 14.56 0.38 -32.57
N ARG A 159 14.94 1.48 -31.92
CA ARG A 159 16.34 1.93 -31.85
C ARG A 159 16.62 2.79 -30.62
N ASP A 160 17.89 2.74 -30.21
CA ASP A 160 18.53 3.63 -29.24
C ASP A 160 19.75 4.27 -29.93
N ILE A 161 19.66 5.54 -30.27
CA ILE A 161 20.62 6.25 -31.14
C ILE A 161 21.33 7.31 -30.32
N HIS A 162 22.66 7.34 -30.38
CA HIS A 162 23.46 8.41 -29.81
C HIS A 162 24.06 9.23 -30.96
N HIS A 163 23.72 10.51 -31.05
CA HIS A 163 24.19 11.40 -32.11
C HIS A 163 24.42 12.81 -31.55
N GLU A 164 25.57 13.41 -31.87
CA GLU A 164 25.95 14.77 -31.41
C GLU A 164 25.80 15.01 -29.90
N GLY A 165 26.05 13.98 -29.08
CA GLY A 165 25.90 14.07 -27.62
C GLY A 165 24.46 14.01 -27.12
N HIS A 166 23.49 13.73 -27.99
CA HIS A 166 22.10 13.50 -27.64
C HIS A 166 21.71 12.03 -27.85
N ARG A 167 20.93 11.49 -26.93
CA ARG A 167 20.33 10.16 -27.05
C ARG A 167 18.89 10.27 -27.55
N HIS A 168 18.55 9.46 -28.54
CA HIS A 168 17.21 9.37 -29.13
C HIS A 168 16.69 7.94 -29.02
N LEU A 169 15.53 7.78 -28.37
CA LEU A 169 14.85 6.49 -28.23
C LEU A 169 13.67 6.43 -29.20
N ILE A 170 13.67 5.43 -30.08
CA ILE A 170 12.60 5.23 -31.06
C ILE A 170 11.75 4.05 -30.62
N PHE A 171 10.50 4.35 -30.25
CA PHE A 171 9.48 3.35 -29.94
C PHE A 171 8.41 3.35 -31.03
N ALA A 172 8.12 2.17 -31.59
CA ALA A 172 7.00 1.99 -32.50
C ALA A 172 6.62 0.52 -32.54
N SER A 173 5.33 0.22 -32.68
CA SER A 173 4.90 -1.14 -33.01
C SER A 173 5.09 -1.42 -34.51
N PRO A 174 5.20 -2.70 -34.93
CA PRO A 174 5.27 -3.05 -36.35
C PRO A 174 4.09 -2.49 -37.16
N LEU A 175 2.90 -2.44 -36.55
CA LEU A 175 1.71 -1.87 -37.18
C LEU A 175 1.87 -0.36 -37.40
N GLN A 176 2.40 0.39 -36.43
CA GLN A 176 2.65 1.83 -36.56
C GLN A 176 3.64 2.11 -37.70
N LEU A 177 4.74 1.35 -37.78
CA LEU A 177 5.70 1.46 -38.88
C LEU A 177 5.07 1.15 -40.25
N SER A 178 4.19 0.13 -40.30
CA SER A 178 3.49 -0.24 -41.54
C SER A 178 2.52 0.85 -42.02
N PHE A 179 1.91 1.60 -41.11
CA PHE A 179 1.07 2.75 -41.45
C PHE A 179 1.91 3.95 -41.86
N LEU A 180 2.98 4.25 -41.12
CA LEU A 180 3.91 5.34 -41.47
C LEU A 180 4.51 5.17 -42.87
N SER A 181 4.88 3.95 -43.27
CA SER A 181 5.46 3.69 -44.59
C SER A 181 4.46 3.85 -45.75
N LYS A 182 3.16 3.72 -45.48
CA LYS A 182 2.08 3.89 -46.48
C LYS A 182 1.54 5.32 -46.51
N SER A 183 1.75 6.08 -45.43
CA SER A 183 1.27 7.46 -45.30
C SER A 183 2.10 8.39 -46.18
N LYS A 184 1.42 9.19 -47.01
CA LYS A 184 2.06 10.22 -47.86
C LYS A 184 2.48 11.47 -47.06
N ILE A 185 1.84 11.71 -45.92
CA ILE A 185 2.03 12.89 -45.07
C ILE A 185 2.21 12.42 -43.64
N TRP A 186 3.23 12.94 -42.96
CA TRP A 186 3.49 12.66 -41.56
C TRP A 186 3.18 13.88 -40.71
N PHE A 187 2.43 13.67 -39.63
CA PHE A 187 2.21 14.67 -38.59
C PHE A 187 3.03 14.28 -37.37
N ILE A 188 3.77 15.25 -36.84
CA ILE A 188 4.63 15.06 -35.67
C ILE A 188 4.13 16.03 -34.60
N ASP A 189 3.76 15.49 -33.44
CA ASP A 189 3.49 16.28 -32.24
C ASP A 189 4.72 16.22 -31.34
N GLY A 190 5.16 17.38 -30.88
CA GLY A 190 6.40 17.55 -30.13
C GLY A 190 6.12 18.19 -28.77
N THR A 191 6.63 17.57 -27.71
CA THR A 191 6.74 18.19 -26.39
C THR A 191 8.20 18.57 -26.18
N PHE A 192 8.48 19.86 -26.00
CA PHE A 192 9.82 20.44 -25.85
C PHE A 192 10.05 20.92 -24.43
#